data_AF-A0A351FXA5-F1
#
_entry.id   AF-A0A351FXA5-F1
#
_cell.length_a   1.000
_cell.length_b   1.000
_cell.length_c   1.000
_cell.angle_alpha   90.00
_cell.angle_beta   90.00
_cell.angle_gamma   90.00
#
_symmetry.space_group_name_H-M   'P 1'
#
loop_
_entity.id
_entity.type
_entity.pdbx_description
1 polymer ?
#
loop_
_entity_poly.entity_id
_entity_poly.type
_entity_poly.pdbx_seq_one_letter_code
_entity_poly.pdbx_strand_id
1 'polypeptide(L)'
;MSDPNQDSPAGSSLTLIADAPITSARFDRLDRMAFVRSFAEAIRAVKDADSVVLALAGPWGSGKSSLLNLIGAELVNTSGDTPPLIMRFNPWWFTGSDQLVAAFLQQLSAAVSRPEVRDTFGDASTALAGLAEAIGAPGQISEATGVPNDIEMLRENIISIFRNANRRVLIFMDDIDRLTPEEMTQLLLIVRAVADFPNTTYVMSFDYEVVVEAIANKLGVDGRTYLEKVVLLQIDVPMPGRMSLEQMVLGQLEAIAPVSSSLDTEAQRHFRLLFEGGVKHFLATPRACTRFLN
;
A
#
# COMPACT_ATOMS: atom_id res chain seq x y z
N MET A 1 -63.82 21.59 -8.13
CA MET A 1 -63.24 20.28 -7.76
C MET A 1 -61.75 20.44 -7.92
N SER A 2 -61.09 20.71 -6.80
CA SER A 2 -59.64 20.84 -6.69
C SER A 2 -59.08 19.47 -6.36
N ASP A 3 -58.13 18.98 -7.13
CA ASP A 3 -57.43 17.73 -6.84
C ASP A 3 -56.14 18.08 -6.07
N PRO A 4 -56.01 17.68 -4.79
CA PRO A 4 -54.80 17.87 -4.00
C PRO A 4 -53.90 16.63 -4.07
N ASN A 5 -52.59 16.84 -3.94
CA ASN A 5 -51.55 15.81 -3.77
C ASN A 5 -51.30 14.85 -4.93
N GLN A 6 -50.23 15.11 -5.71
CA GLN A 6 -49.17 14.12 -5.97
C GLN A 6 -47.82 14.83 -6.16
N ASP A 7 -47.35 15.56 -5.15
CA ASP A 7 -45.90 15.76 -4.99
C ASP A 7 -45.35 14.43 -4.44
N SER A 8 -44.89 13.57 -5.34
CA SER A 8 -44.09 12.40 -4.97
C SER A 8 -42.77 12.90 -4.37
N PRO A 9 -42.34 12.42 -3.19
CA PRO A 9 -41.03 12.78 -2.69
C PRO A 9 -40.01 12.22 -3.68
N ALA A 10 -39.21 13.11 -4.28
CA ALA A 10 -38.08 12.72 -5.11
C ALA A 10 -37.27 11.69 -4.31
N GLY A 11 -37.25 10.45 -4.79
CA GLY A 11 -36.52 9.37 -4.14
C GLY A 11 -35.08 9.81 -3.97
N SER A 12 -34.63 9.98 -2.73
CA SER A 12 -33.23 10.20 -2.43
C SER A 12 -32.47 9.01 -2.99
N SER A 13 -31.72 9.19 -4.07
CA SER A 13 -30.91 8.11 -4.65
C SER A 13 -29.88 7.71 -3.59
N LEU A 14 -30.11 6.56 -2.96
CA LEU A 14 -29.20 5.98 -1.99
C LEU A 14 -27.84 5.79 -2.67
N THR A 15 -26.88 6.65 -2.34
CA THR A 15 -25.57 6.67 -2.99
C THR A 15 -24.60 5.91 -2.11
N LEU A 16 -24.19 4.72 -2.54
CA LEU A 16 -23.16 3.95 -1.85
C LEU A 16 -21.83 4.71 -1.89
N ILE A 17 -21.19 4.85 -0.75
CA ILE A 17 -19.88 5.46 -0.59
C ILE A 17 -18.82 4.39 -0.88
N ALA A 18 -18.05 4.62 -1.93
CA ALA A 18 -16.94 3.74 -2.27
C ALA A 18 -15.82 3.85 -1.21
N ASP A 19 -15.35 2.69 -0.73
CA ASP A 19 -14.17 2.59 0.12
C ASP A 19 -12.89 2.55 -0.72
N ALA A 20 -12.65 3.64 -1.46
CA ALA A 20 -11.48 3.80 -2.31
C ALA A 20 -10.35 4.52 -1.56
N PRO A 21 -9.08 4.06 -1.66
CA PRO A 21 -7.95 4.78 -1.12
C PRO A 21 -7.85 6.19 -1.73
N ILE A 22 -7.63 7.20 -0.88
CA ILE A 22 -7.46 8.58 -1.36
C ILE A 22 -6.15 8.73 -2.16
N THR A 23 -6.14 9.64 -3.12
CA THR A 23 -5.01 9.84 -4.05
C THR A 23 -4.34 11.21 -3.92
N SER A 24 -4.89 12.10 -3.09
CA SER A 24 -4.42 13.48 -2.96
C SER A 24 -4.71 14.03 -1.56
N ALA A 25 -3.81 14.89 -1.07
CA ALA A 25 -3.94 15.58 0.22
C ALA A 25 -5.25 16.36 0.37
N ARG A 26 -5.88 16.81 -0.74
CA ARG A 26 -7.17 17.51 -0.69
C ARG A 26 -8.30 16.68 -0.08
N PHE A 27 -8.16 15.36 -0.08
CA PHE A 27 -9.13 14.41 0.44
C PHE A 27 -8.76 13.86 1.82
N ASP A 28 -7.65 14.33 2.41
CA ASP A 28 -7.20 13.87 3.71
C ASP A 28 -8.00 14.54 4.85
N ARG A 29 -9.05 13.84 5.29
CA ARG A 29 -9.91 14.28 6.40
C ARG A 29 -9.37 13.92 7.78
N LEU A 30 -8.27 13.17 7.84
CA LEU A 30 -7.72 12.60 9.07
C LEU A 30 -6.38 13.24 9.47
N ASP A 31 -6.03 14.36 8.83
CA ASP A 31 -4.83 15.17 9.09
C ASP A 31 -3.54 14.36 9.16
N ARG A 32 -3.35 13.50 8.17
CA ARG A 32 -2.23 12.57 8.05
C ARG A 32 -1.03 13.16 7.35
N MET A 33 -1.15 14.38 6.80
CA MET A 33 -0.06 14.99 6.02
C MET A 33 1.23 15.22 6.82
N ALA A 34 1.15 15.45 8.14
CA ALA A 34 2.36 15.54 8.97
C ALA A 34 3.14 14.21 8.99
N PHE A 35 2.43 13.09 9.12
CA PHE A 35 3.02 11.76 9.03
C PHE A 35 3.57 11.48 7.62
N VAL A 36 2.80 11.81 6.58
CA VAL A 36 3.20 11.63 5.17
C VAL A 36 4.51 12.37 4.87
N ARG A 37 4.64 13.62 5.33
CA ARG A 37 5.87 14.42 5.16
C ARG A 37 7.05 13.79 5.89
N SER A 38 6.85 13.37 7.15
CA SER A 38 7.90 12.72 7.95
C SER A 38 8.38 11.41 7.31
N PHE A 39 7.44 10.60 6.78
CA PHE A 39 7.79 9.36 6.07
C PHE A 39 8.52 9.64 4.76
N ALA A 40 8.07 10.65 4.00
CA ALA A 40 8.73 11.07 2.77
C ALA A 40 10.15 11.59 3.04
N GLU A 41 10.37 12.31 4.15
CA GLU A 41 11.70 12.71 4.62
C GLU A 41 12.58 11.51 4.97
N ALA A 42 12.03 10.49 5.66
CA ALA A 42 12.76 9.26 5.95
C ALA A 42 13.21 8.55 4.67
N ILE A 43 12.35 8.47 3.64
CA ILE A 43 12.72 7.92 2.32
C ILE A 43 13.82 8.79 1.67
N ARG A 44 13.69 10.12 1.75
CA ARG A 44 14.70 11.03 1.16
C ARG A 44 16.06 10.95 1.85
N ALA A 45 16.10 10.64 3.14
CA ALA A 45 17.32 10.55 3.94
C ALA A 45 18.13 9.28 3.67
N VAL A 46 17.57 8.30 2.96
CA VAL A 46 18.32 7.12 2.48
C VAL A 46 19.41 7.60 1.54
N LYS A 47 20.66 7.24 1.84
CA LYS A 47 21.83 7.64 1.06
C LYS A 47 21.86 6.91 -0.28
N ASP A 48 22.42 7.58 -1.28
CA ASP A 48 22.70 6.96 -2.57
C ASP A 48 23.64 5.76 -2.37
N ALA A 49 23.41 4.70 -3.16
CA ALA A 49 23.99 3.36 -3.11
C ALA A 49 23.39 2.37 -2.09
N ASP A 50 22.59 2.82 -1.12
CA ASP A 50 21.90 1.89 -0.22
C ASP A 50 20.64 1.33 -0.89
N SER A 51 20.31 0.09 -0.51
CA SER A 51 18.96 -0.46 -0.71
C SER A 51 18.30 -0.62 0.64
N VAL A 52 17.05 -0.15 0.75
CA VAL A 52 16.34 -0.11 2.03
C VAL A 52 14.94 -0.64 1.89
N VAL A 53 14.54 -1.49 2.83
CA VAL A 53 13.18 -1.99 2.97
C VAL A 53 12.52 -1.33 4.17
N LEU A 54 11.49 -0.53 3.91
CA LEU A 54 10.63 0.12 4.88
C LEU A 54 9.27 -0.60 4.92
N ALA A 55 8.61 -0.54 6.07
CA ALA A 55 7.25 -1.04 6.22
C ALA A 55 6.31 0.00 6.83
N LEU A 56 5.09 0.04 6.32
CA LEU A 56 3.95 0.74 6.88
C LEU A 56 2.98 -0.31 7.45
N ALA A 57 3.07 -0.54 8.76
CA ALA A 57 2.30 -1.59 9.43
C ALA A 57 0.99 -1.02 10.00
N GLY A 58 -0.09 -1.78 9.90
CA GLY A 58 -1.32 -1.41 10.59
C GLY A 58 -2.50 -2.32 10.27
N PRO A 59 -3.53 -2.30 11.12
CA PRO A 59 -4.65 -3.22 10.98
C PRO A 59 -5.43 -2.99 9.67
N TRP A 60 -6.19 -3.99 9.27
CA TRP A 60 -7.11 -3.87 8.13
C TRP A 60 -8.00 -2.61 8.25
N GLY A 61 -8.03 -1.79 7.19
CA GLY A 61 -8.86 -0.60 7.13
C GLY A 61 -8.31 0.64 7.82
N SER A 62 -7.08 0.60 8.35
CA SER A 62 -6.39 1.77 8.94
C SER A 62 -6.09 2.88 7.93
N GLY A 63 -6.04 2.56 6.64
CA GLY A 63 -5.76 3.50 5.56
C GLY A 63 -4.35 3.40 4.96
N LYS A 64 -3.65 2.27 5.12
CA LYS A 64 -2.30 2.03 4.55
C LYS A 64 -2.18 2.42 3.07
N SER A 65 -3.05 1.90 2.20
CA SER A 65 -3.06 2.22 0.76
C SER A 65 -3.24 3.72 0.48
N SER A 66 -4.06 4.41 1.29
CA SER A 66 -4.23 5.87 1.19
C SER A 66 -2.94 6.60 1.55
N LEU A 67 -2.27 6.18 2.63
CA LEU A 67 -0.97 6.73 3.02
C LEU A 67 0.09 6.48 1.94
N LEU A 68 0.17 5.29 1.35
CA LEU A 68 1.10 5.02 0.25
C LEU A 68 0.86 5.93 -0.97
N ASN A 69 -0.40 6.25 -1.27
CA ASN A 69 -0.74 7.22 -2.32
C ASN A 69 -0.25 8.63 -1.99
N LEU A 70 -0.53 9.08 -0.76
CA LEU A 70 -0.11 10.41 -0.30
C LEU A 70 1.41 10.54 -0.23
N ILE A 71 2.12 9.53 0.26
CA ILE A 71 3.60 9.49 0.30
C ILE A 71 4.17 9.56 -1.12
N GLY A 72 3.64 8.76 -2.05
CA GLY A 72 4.06 8.82 -3.45
C GLY A 72 3.84 10.20 -4.07
N ALA A 73 2.70 10.83 -3.81
CA ALA A 73 2.40 12.18 -4.29
C ALA A 73 3.33 13.25 -3.67
N GLU A 74 3.62 13.16 -2.37
CA GLU A 74 4.53 14.08 -1.67
C GLU A 74 5.95 14.01 -2.23
N LEU A 75 6.43 12.80 -2.55
CA LEU A 75 7.77 12.58 -3.10
C LEU A 75 7.93 13.09 -4.53
N VAL A 76 6.85 13.16 -5.32
CA VAL A 76 6.88 13.71 -6.68
C VAL A 76 6.77 15.23 -6.69
N ASN A 77 6.01 15.80 -5.76
CA ASN A 77 5.68 17.24 -5.76
C ASN A 77 6.70 18.12 -5.01
N THR A 78 7.72 17.53 -4.36
CA THR A 78 8.74 18.30 -3.63
C THR A 78 9.75 18.92 -4.61
N SER A 79 9.99 20.22 -4.50
CA SER A 79 10.88 20.97 -5.41
C SER A 79 12.36 20.78 -5.05
N GLY A 80 13.24 20.64 -6.05
CA GLY A 80 14.70 20.73 -5.88
C GLY A 80 15.48 19.46 -6.19
N ASP A 81 14.83 18.29 -6.07
CA ASP A 81 15.43 16.99 -6.38
C ASP A 81 14.79 16.34 -7.60
N THR A 82 15.60 15.55 -8.31
CA THR A 82 15.14 14.57 -9.29
C THR A 82 14.19 13.59 -8.59
N PRO A 83 12.89 13.53 -8.93
CA PRO A 83 11.93 12.69 -8.20
C PRO A 83 12.30 11.21 -8.33
N PRO A 84 11.92 10.30 -7.43
CA PRO A 84 12.20 8.87 -7.63
C PRO A 84 11.40 8.31 -8.82
N LEU A 85 11.90 7.25 -9.46
CA LEU A 85 11.08 6.39 -10.33
C LEU A 85 10.14 5.57 -9.44
N ILE A 86 8.85 5.88 -9.46
CA ILE A 86 7.87 5.17 -8.64
C ILE A 86 7.26 3.98 -9.40
N MET A 87 7.38 2.80 -8.80
CA MET A 87 6.70 1.58 -9.16
C MET A 87 5.72 1.17 -8.05
N ARG A 88 4.53 0.71 -8.44
CA ARG A 88 3.56 0.11 -7.53
C ARG A 88 3.37 -1.35 -7.92
N PHE A 89 3.57 -2.25 -6.98
CA PHE A 89 3.39 -3.68 -7.13
C PHE A 89 2.30 -4.14 -6.16
N ASN A 90 1.25 -4.75 -6.67
CA ASN A 90 0.24 -5.40 -5.82
C ASN A 90 0.37 -6.92 -5.99
N PRO A 91 1.01 -7.63 -5.04
CA PRO A 91 1.21 -9.08 -5.11
C PRO A 91 -0.11 -9.86 -5.12
N TRP A 92 -1.19 -9.33 -4.54
CA TRP A 92 -2.51 -9.99 -4.48
C TRP A 92 -3.14 -10.21 -5.87
N TRP A 93 -2.65 -9.51 -6.91
CA TRP A 93 -3.13 -9.71 -8.28
C TRP A 93 -2.56 -10.97 -8.95
N PHE A 94 -1.55 -11.58 -8.35
CA PHE A 94 -0.85 -12.73 -8.90
C PHE A 94 -1.12 -13.94 -8.03
N THR A 95 -1.37 -15.08 -8.66
CA THR A 95 -1.61 -16.36 -7.97
C THR A 95 -0.48 -17.31 -8.27
N GLY A 96 0.01 -17.99 -7.23
CA GLY A 96 1.11 -18.92 -7.40
C GLY A 96 2.47 -18.22 -7.31
N SER A 97 3.36 -18.89 -6.62
CA SER A 97 4.50 -18.26 -6.00
C SER A 97 5.63 -17.97 -7.02
N ASP A 98 5.83 -18.87 -7.99
CA ASP A 98 6.75 -18.66 -9.12
C ASP A 98 6.30 -17.50 -10.03
N GLN A 99 4.99 -17.31 -10.19
CA GLN A 99 4.43 -16.21 -10.99
C GLN A 99 4.67 -14.86 -10.32
N LEU A 100 4.73 -14.82 -8.98
CA LEU A 100 4.92 -13.59 -8.22
C LEU A 100 6.28 -12.94 -8.50
N VAL A 101 7.34 -13.75 -8.55
CA VAL A 101 8.70 -13.26 -8.82
C VAL A 101 8.81 -12.72 -10.25
N ALA A 102 8.36 -13.52 -11.23
CA ALA A 102 8.39 -13.15 -12.63
C ALA A 102 7.56 -11.87 -12.86
N ALA A 103 6.38 -11.78 -12.26
CA ALA A 103 5.52 -10.61 -12.33
C ALA A 103 6.20 -9.36 -11.75
N PHE A 104 6.86 -9.49 -10.60
CA PHE A 104 7.61 -8.39 -10.00
C PHE A 104 8.70 -7.87 -10.94
N LEU A 105 9.54 -8.77 -11.44
CA LEU A 105 10.65 -8.42 -12.34
C LEU A 105 10.16 -7.85 -13.67
N GLN A 106 9.06 -8.37 -14.23
CA GLN A 106 8.43 -7.82 -15.43
C GLN A 106 7.89 -6.41 -15.20
N GLN A 107 7.24 -6.15 -14.06
CA GLN A 107 6.77 -4.80 -13.74
C GLN A 107 7.92 -3.82 -13.50
N LEU A 108 9.01 -4.28 -12.89
CA LEU A 108 10.22 -3.46 -12.73
C LEU A 108 10.88 -3.18 -14.08
N SER A 109 10.99 -4.19 -14.95
CA SER A 109 11.48 -4.05 -16.33
C SER A 109 10.64 -3.01 -17.10
N ALA A 110 9.31 -3.10 -17.01
CA ALA A 110 8.42 -2.13 -17.63
C ALA A 110 8.56 -0.72 -17.05
N ALA A 111 8.78 -0.58 -15.73
CA ALA A 111 8.98 0.71 -15.08
C ALA A 111 10.27 1.40 -15.53
N VAL A 112 11.38 0.66 -15.61
CA VAL A 112 12.68 1.20 -16.05
C VAL A 112 12.76 1.41 -17.57
N SER A 113 11.85 0.80 -18.34
CA SER A 113 11.73 0.99 -19.79
C SER A 113 10.95 2.24 -20.20
N ARG A 114 10.34 2.95 -19.25
CA ARG A 114 9.53 4.13 -19.56
C ARG A 114 10.37 5.21 -20.25
N PRO A 115 9.81 5.94 -21.25
CA PRO A 115 10.58 6.90 -22.04
C PRO A 115 11.34 7.94 -21.21
N GLU A 116 10.80 8.34 -20.06
CA GLU A 116 11.41 9.37 -19.21
C GLU A 116 12.68 8.91 -18.49
N VAL A 117 12.90 7.60 -18.35
CA VAL A 117 14.01 7.00 -17.58
C VAL A 117 14.79 5.95 -18.36
N ARG A 118 14.37 5.62 -19.58
CA ARG A 118 14.99 4.58 -20.43
C ARG A 118 16.48 4.82 -20.65
N ASP A 119 16.90 6.06 -20.88
CA ASP A 119 18.34 6.38 -21.07
C ASP A 119 19.14 6.24 -19.77
N THR A 120 18.48 6.34 -18.62
CA THR A 120 19.10 6.20 -17.29
C THR A 120 19.30 4.73 -16.92
N PHE A 121 18.33 3.88 -17.25
CA PHE A 121 18.37 2.46 -16.91
C PHE A 121 18.74 1.56 -18.10
N GLY A 122 18.96 2.13 -19.29
CA GLY A 122 19.51 1.49 -20.49
C GLY A 122 19.05 0.05 -20.71
N ASP A 123 19.99 -0.88 -20.48
CA ASP A 123 19.83 -2.32 -20.71
C ASP A 123 19.21 -3.10 -19.54
N ALA A 124 18.86 -2.42 -18.43
CA ALA A 124 18.29 -3.07 -17.25
C ALA A 124 16.95 -3.74 -17.56
N SER A 125 16.17 -3.18 -18.50
CA SER A 125 14.90 -3.77 -18.94
C SER A 125 15.10 -5.17 -19.52
N THR A 126 16.07 -5.34 -20.41
CA THR A 126 16.45 -6.62 -21.02
C THR A 126 16.96 -7.58 -19.96
N ALA A 127 17.85 -7.13 -19.07
CA ALA A 127 18.41 -7.97 -18.02
C ALA A 127 17.33 -8.46 -17.03
N LEU A 128 16.42 -7.56 -16.62
CA LEU A 128 15.28 -7.89 -15.76
C LEU A 128 14.29 -8.83 -16.43
N ALA A 129 14.03 -8.65 -17.73
CA ALA A 129 13.16 -9.55 -18.50
C ALA A 129 13.77 -10.96 -18.60
N GLY A 130 15.07 -11.06 -18.92
CA GLY A 130 15.78 -12.35 -18.95
C GLY A 130 15.79 -13.03 -17.59
N LEU A 131 15.96 -12.27 -16.51
CA LEU A 131 15.86 -12.79 -15.14
C LEU A 131 14.45 -13.30 -14.81
N ALA A 132 13.40 -12.57 -15.24
CA ALA A 132 12.01 -12.97 -15.05
C ALA A 132 11.68 -14.26 -15.79
N GLU A 133 12.17 -14.44 -17.02
CA GLU A 133 12.00 -15.66 -17.81
C GLU A 133 12.72 -16.85 -17.17
N ALA A 134 13.96 -16.66 -16.70
CA ALA A 134 14.73 -17.71 -16.06
C ALA A 134 14.09 -18.17 -14.74
N ILE A 135 13.54 -17.25 -13.96
CA ILE A 135 12.86 -17.55 -12.69
C ILE A 135 11.45 -18.10 -12.90
N GLY A 136 10.71 -17.58 -13.88
CA GLY A 136 9.34 -18.01 -14.19
C GLY A 136 9.24 -19.36 -14.89
N ALA A 137 10.36 -19.95 -15.29
CA ALA A 137 10.41 -21.27 -15.91
C ALA A 137 10.11 -22.38 -14.87
N PRO A 138 9.13 -23.27 -15.10
CA PRO A 138 8.80 -24.33 -14.17
C PRO A 138 10.00 -25.24 -13.87
N GLY A 139 10.39 -25.36 -12.60
CA GLY A 139 11.37 -26.33 -12.13
C GLY A 139 12.85 -25.90 -12.10
N GLN A 140 13.19 -24.63 -12.34
CA GLN A 140 14.60 -24.17 -12.30
C GLN A 140 15.09 -23.69 -10.92
N ILE A 141 14.21 -23.31 -10.00
CA ILE A 141 14.62 -22.92 -8.64
C ILE A 141 14.50 -24.14 -7.71
N SER A 142 15.44 -25.08 -7.86
CA SER A 142 15.68 -26.10 -6.84
C SER A 142 16.68 -25.56 -5.82
N GLU A 143 16.31 -25.53 -4.53
CA GLU A 143 17.22 -25.19 -3.43
C GLU A 143 18.51 -26.05 -3.40
N ALA A 144 18.51 -27.19 -4.11
CA ALA A 144 19.61 -28.15 -4.16
C ALA A 144 20.68 -27.85 -5.23
N THR A 145 20.44 -26.93 -6.17
CA THR A 145 21.40 -26.53 -7.21
C THR A 145 21.49 -25.03 -7.20
N GLY A 146 22.64 -24.47 -6.82
CA GLY A 146 22.85 -23.03 -6.73
C GLY A 146 22.37 -22.28 -7.98
N VAL A 147 22.18 -20.97 -7.83
CA VAL A 147 21.76 -20.08 -8.91
C VAL A 147 22.66 -20.30 -10.15
N PRO A 148 22.09 -20.66 -11.32
CA PRO A 148 22.86 -20.81 -12.55
C PRO A 148 23.74 -19.57 -12.82
N ASN A 149 24.99 -19.78 -13.28
CA ASN A 149 25.93 -18.68 -13.58
C ASN A 149 25.31 -17.58 -14.46
N ASP A 150 24.43 -17.94 -15.39
CA ASP A 150 23.75 -16.98 -16.26
C ASP A 150 22.84 -16.02 -15.48
N ILE A 151 22.14 -16.51 -14.46
CA ILE A 151 21.29 -15.70 -13.58
C ILE A 151 22.15 -14.79 -12.69
N GLU A 152 23.29 -15.29 -12.21
CA GLU A 152 24.22 -14.49 -11.41
C GLU A 152 24.80 -13.34 -12.24
N MET A 153 25.20 -13.60 -13.49
CA MET A 153 25.65 -12.54 -14.40
C MET A 153 24.55 -11.51 -14.71
N LEU A 154 23.30 -11.95 -14.93
CA LEU A 154 22.17 -11.04 -15.13
C LEU A 154 21.94 -10.15 -13.90
N ARG A 155 21.99 -10.74 -12.71
CA ARG A 155 21.86 -10.03 -11.43
C ARG A 155 22.96 -8.98 -11.27
N GLU A 156 24.22 -9.34 -11.48
CA GLU A 156 25.35 -8.41 -11.38
C GLU A 156 25.26 -7.26 -12.39
N ASN A 157 24.80 -7.56 -13.61
CA ASN A 157 24.53 -6.52 -14.60
C ASN A 157 23.47 -5.52 -14.10
N ILE A 158 22.34 -6.01 -13.58
CA ILE A 158 21.28 -5.16 -13.02
C ILE A 158 21.82 -4.30 -11.87
N ILE A 159 22.57 -4.89 -10.94
CA ILE A 159 23.19 -4.17 -9.81
C ILE A 159 24.09 -3.05 -10.32
N SER A 160 24.91 -3.31 -11.34
CA SER A 160 25.81 -2.30 -11.92
C SER A 160 25.06 -1.13 -12.54
N ILE A 161 23.96 -1.41 -13.25
CA ILE A 161 23.13 -0.39 -13.90
C ILE A 161 22.43 0.46 -12.84
N PHE A 162 21.81 -0.18 -11.84
CA PHE A 162 21.11 0.54 -10.76
C PHE A 162 22.07 1.37 -9.90
N ARG A 163 23.31 0.92 -9.69
CA ARG A 163 24.36 1.69 -9.00
C ARG A 163 24.75 2.96 -9.74
N ASN A 164 24.90 2.84 -11.06
CA ASN A 164 25.33 3.94 -11.93
C ASN A 164 24.17 4.84 -12.35
N ALA A 165 22.93 4.38 -12.18
CA ALA A 165 21.73 5.18 -12.37
C ALA A 165 21.71 6.29 -11.32
N ASN A 166 21.90 7.53 -11.76
CA ASN A 166 21.78 8.72 -10.90
C ASN A 166 20.30 9.07 -10.64
N ARG A 167 19.50 8.06 -10.31
CA ARG A 167 18.05 8.12 -10.17
C ARG A 167 17.57 7.03 -9.22
N ARG A 168 16.94 7.44 -8.11
CA ARG A 168 16.37 6.51 -7.13
C ARG A 168 15.14 5.79 -7.69
N VAL A 169 14.96 4.53 -7.31
CA VAL A 169 13.78 3.71 -7.59
C VAL A 169 13.01 3.49 -6.28
N LEU A 170 11.72 3.81 -6.28
CA LEU A 170 10.83 3.60 -5.14
C LEU A 170 9.75 2.59 -5.51
N ILE A 171 9.68 1.51 -4.76
CA ILE A 171 8.80 0.38 -5.02
C ILE A 171 7.81 0.25 -3.87
N PHE A 172 6.55 0.60 -4.12
CA PHE A 172 5.46 0.35 -3.17
C PHE A 172 4.91 -1.06 -3.37
N MET A 173 4.80 -1.81 -2.27
CA MET A 173 4.19 -3.14 -2.21
C MET A 173 3.02 -3.12 -1.22
N ASP A 174 1.79 -3.33 -1.69
CA ASP A 174 0.58 -3.21 -0.87
C ASP A 174 -0.22 -4.52 -0.81
N ASP A 175 -1.19 -4.65 0.10
CA ASP A 175 -2.05 -5.84 0.26
C ASP A 175 -1.26 -7.17 0.48
N ILE A 176 -0.06 -7.12 1.06
CA ILE A 176 0.76 -8.32 1.35
C ILE A 176 0.04 -9.25 2.33
N ASP A 177 -0.72 -8.68 3.27
CA ASP A 177 -1.53 -9.39 4.27
C ASP A 177 -2.70 -10.19 3.68
N ARG A 178 -2.94 -10.12 2.36
CA ARG A 178 -3.95 -10.96 1.68
C ARG A 178 -3.38 -12.24 1.08
N LEU A 179 -2.05 -12.33 0.97
CA LEU A 179 -1.38 -13.47 0.37
C LEU A 179 -1.53 -14.73 1.21
N THR A 180 -1.46 -15.89 0.55
CA THR A 180 -1.28 -17.16 1.26
C THR A 180 0.06 -17.18 2.00
N PRO A 181 0.22 -17.99 3.06
CA PRO A 181 1.52 -18.12 3.75
C PRO A 181 2.67 -18.50 2.80
N GLU A 182 2.40 -19.34 1.80
CA GLU A 182 3.31 -19.68 0.71
C GLU A 182 3.75 -18.45 -0.09
N GLU A 183 2.79 -17.69 -0.63
CA GLU A 183 3.08 -16.51 -1.46
C GLU A 183 3.76 -15.40 -0.67
N MET A 184 3.36 -15.20 0.59
CA MET A 184 3.96 -14.20 1.47
C MET A 184 5.42 -14.50 1.77
N THR A 185 5.74 -15.74 2.16
CA THR A 185 7.13 -16.14 2.43
C THR A 185 8.00 -16.03 1.20
N GLN A 186 7.47 -16.42 0.03
CA GLN A 186 8.16 -16.18 -1.23
C GLN A 186 8.35 -14.69 -1.53
N LEU A 187 7.34 -13.84 -1.33
CA LEU A 187 7.48 -12.39 -1.50
C LEU A 187 8.62 -11.82 -0.64
N LEU A 188 8.69 -12.21 0.62
CA LEU A 188 9.76 -11.73 1.52
C LEU A 188 11.14 -12.25 1.12
N LEU A 189 11.23 -13.47 0.60
CA LEU A 189 12.48 -14.00 0.03
C LEU A 189 12.89 -13.25 -1.24
N ILE A 190 11.93 -12.90 -2.10
CA ILE A 190 12.16 -12.08 -3.30
C ILE A 190 12.64 -10.69 -2.89
N VAL A 191 11.94 -10.05 -1.95
CA VAL A 191 12.37 -8.76 -1.42
C VAL A 191 13.80 -8.90 -0.91
N ARG A 192 14.14 -9.90 -0.10
CA ARG A 192 15.53 -10.10 0.33
C ARG A 192 16.52 -10.32 -0.82
N ALA A 193 16.13 -11.08 -1.85
CA ALA A 193 17.01 -11.43 -2.96
C ALA A 193 17.18 -10.30 -3.97
N VAL A 194 16.17 -9.45 -4.16
CA VAL A 194 16.13 -8.39 -5.16
C VAL A 194 16.35 -7.02 -4.53
N ALA A 195 16.14 -6.88 -3.22
CA ALA A 195 16.44 -5.67 -2.45
C ALA A 195 17.93 -5.44 -2.20
N ASP A 196 18.83 -6.02 -2.99
CA ASP A 196 20.23 -5.57 -3.06
C ASP A 196 20.46 -4.60 -4.21
N PHE A 197 19.41 -4.24 -4.98
CA PHE A 197 19.55 -3.27 -6.07
C PHE A 197 19.87 -1.87 -5.50
N PRO A 198 21.05 -1.30 -5.82
CA PRO A 198 21.44 0.00 -5.29
C PRO A 198 20.43 1.09 -5.68
N ASN A 199 20.37 2.16 -4.88
CA ASN A 199 19.46 3.29 -5.13
C ASN A 199 17.98 2.88 -5.15
N THR A 200 17.62 1.78 -4.47
CA THR A 200 16.24 1.27 -4.44
C THR A 200 15.68 1.33 -3.02
N THR A 201 14.46 1.84 -2.89
CA THR A 201 13.71 1.83 -1.63
C THR A 201 12.43 1.03 -1.83
N TYR A 202 12.20 0.04 -0.98
CA TYR A 202 10.99 -0.76 -0.93
C TYR A 202 10.13 -0.24 0.21
N VAL A 203 8.85 -0.01 -0.04
CA VAL A 203 7.88 0.37 0.99
C VAL A 203 6.77 -0.65 0.97
N MET A 204 6.79 -1.55 1.95
CA MET A 204 5.79 -2.59 2.14
C MET A 204 4.65 -2.10 3.01
N SER A 205 3.43 -2.55 2.73
CA SER A 205 2.24 -2.28 3.53
C SER A 205 1.57 -3.60 3.89
N PHE A 206 1.35 -3.81 5.18
CA PHE A 206 0.75 -5.05 5.69
C PHE A 206 0.15 -4.88 7.08
N ASP A 207 -0.68 -5.85 7.47
CA ASP A 207 -1.03 -6.09 8.87
C ASP A 207 0.08 -6.93 9.53
N TYR A 208 0.68 -6.39 10.59
CA TYR A 208 1.86 -6.97 11.22
C TYR A 208 1.59 -8.37 11.79
N GLU A 209 0.47 -8.54 12.49
CA GLU A 209 0.17 -9.82 13.15
C GLU A 209 -0.13 -10.90 12.11
N VAL A 210 -0.84 -10.56 11.03
CA VAL A 210 -1.12 -11.48 9.92
C VAL A 210 0.18 -11.97 9.27
N VAL A 211 1.13 -11.07 9.03
CA VAL A 211 2.41 -11.42 8.42
C VAL A 211 3.26 -12.31 9.34
N VAL A 212 3.36 -11.94 10.61
CA VAL A 212 4.11 -12.72 11.61
C VAL A 212 3.54 -14.13 11.76
N GLU A 213 2.21 -14.25 11.83
CA GLU A 213 1.53 -15.54 11.93
C GLU A 213 1.76 -16.41 10.68
N ALA A 214 1.62 -15.82 9.49
CA ALA A 214 1.86 -16.53 8.24
C ALA A 214 3.30 -17.06 8.11
N ILE A 215 4.30 -16.24 8.49
CA ILE A 215 5.70 -16.68 8.52
C ILE A 215 5.90 -17.81 9.53
N ALA A 216 5.36 -17.66 10.74
CA ALA A 216 5.50 -18.67 11.80
C ALA A 216 4.90 -20.01 11.38
N ASN A 217 3.70 -19.98 10.79
CA ASN A 217 3.01 -21.18 10.31
C ASN A 217 3.75 -21.87 9.15
N LYS A 218 4.37 -21.09 8.25
CA LYS A 218 5.01 -21.64 7.04
C LYS A 218 6.45 -22.12 7.27
N LEU A 219 7.25 -21.34 7.99
CA LEU A 219 8.69 -21.61 8.18
C LEU A 219 9.01 -22.26 9.52
N GLY A 220 8.08 -22.29 10.47
CA GLY A 220 8.31 -22.83 11.83
C GLY A 220 9.33 -22.01 12.64
N VAL A 221 9.58 -20.75 12.25
CA VAL A 221 10.48 -19.81 12.92
C VAL A 221 9.68 -18.68 13.55
N ASP A 222 10.30 -17.92 14.45
CA ASP A 222 9.68 -16.69 14.96
C ASP A 222 9.53 -15.65 13.84
N GLY A 223 8.27 -15.38 13.46
CA GLY A 223 7.94 -14.46 12.37
C GLY A 223 8.40 -13.03 12.63
N ARG A 224 8.47 -12.61 13.91
CA ARG A 224 8.95 -11.27 14.30
C ARG A 224 10.44 -11.12 13.99
N THR A 225 11.25 -12.04 14.51
CA THR A 225 12.69 -12.09 14.25
C THR A 225 12.99 -12.24 12.75
N TYR A 226 12.16 -12.97 12.00
CA TYR A 226 12.33 -13.08 10.55
C TYR A 226 12.07 -11.73 9.86
N LEU A 227 10.99 -11.04 10.22
CA LEU A 227 10.62 -9.77 9.61
C LEU A 227 11.65 -8.67 9.88
N GLU A 228 12.24 -8.62 11.09
CA GLU A 228 13.34 -7.70 11.44
C GLU A 228 14.59 -7.86 10.56
N LYS A 229 14.81 -9.05 9.98
CA LYS A 229 15.93 -9.27 9.04
C LYS A 229 15.65 -8.76 7.63
N VAL A 230 14.37 -8.58 7.28
CA VAL A 230 13.93 -8.16 5.95
C VAL A 230 13.61 -6.67 5.93
N VAL A 231 12.95 -6.17 6.98
CA VAL A 231 12.49 -4.78 7.11
C VAL A 231 13.48 -4.02 7.98
N LEU A 232 14.15 -3.01 7.40
CA LEU A 232 15.06 -2.15 8.14
C LEU A 232 14.32 -1.26 9.15
N LEU A 233 13.19 -0.70 8.72
CA LEU A 233 12.39 0.19 9.54
C LEU A 233 10.90 -0.08 9.33
N GLN A 234 10.23 -0.46 10.42
CA GLN A 234 8.79 -0.58 10.49
C GLN A 234 8.21 0.65 11.18
N ILE A 235 7.22 1.28 10.53
CA ILE A 235 6.48 2.41 11.08
C ILE A 235 5.01 2.04 11.12
N ASP A 236 4.39 2.19 12.29
CA ASP A 236 2.96 1.96 12.43
C ASP A 236 2.15 3.10 11.85
N VAL A 237 1.03 2.77 11.19
CA VAL A 237 0.05 3.74 10.74
C VAL A 237 -0.52 4.48 11.96
N PRO A 238 -0.49 5.83 11.97
CA PRO A 238 -1.13 6.59 13.03
C PRO A 238 -2.63 6.35 12.98
N MET A 239 -3.13 5.64 13.99
CA MET A 239 -4.57 5.41 14.15
C MET A 239 -5.25 6.73 14.50
N PRO A 240 -6.30 7.13 13.76
CA PRO A 240 -7.01 8.37 14.07
C PRO A 240 -7.62 8.31 15.47
N GLY A 241 -7.63 9.47 16.14
CA GLY A 241 -8.34 9.59 17.41
C GLY A 241 -9.84 9.32 17.23
N ARG A 242 -10.49 8.83 18.30
CA ARG A 242 -11.94 8.53 18.27
C ARG A 242 -12.77 9.72 17.80
N MET A 243 -12.48 10.92 18.30
CA MET A 243 -13.17 12.14 17.89
C MET A 243 -13.06 12.40 16.39
N SER A 244 -11.91 12.12 15.77
CA SER A 244 -11.72 12.29 14.32
C SER A 244 -12.57 11.29 13.52
N LEU A 245 -12.68 10.04 13.98
CA LEU A 245 -13.53 9.02 13.36
C LEU A 245 -15.02 9.35 13.53
N GLU A 246 -15.42 9.81 14.72
CA GLU A 246 -16.78 10.28 15.00
C GLU A 246 -17.15 11.48 14.11
N GLN A 247 -16.27 12.49 14.02
CA GLN A 247 -16.46 13.63 13.12
C GLN A 247 -16.53 13.21 11.65
N MET A 248 -15.73 12.23 11.23
CA MET A 248 -15.77 11.68 9.89
C MET A 248 -17.13 11.06 9.56
N VAL A 249 -17.77 10.37 10.51
CA VAL A 249 -19.11 9.81 10.37
C VAL A 249 -20.18 10.89 10.40
N LEU A 250 -20.17 11.75 11.42
CA LEU A 250 -21.17 12.80 11.59
C LEU A 250 -21.19 13.78 10.41
N GLY A 251 -20.02 14.24 9.96
CA GLY A 251 -19.93 15.14 8.81
C GLY A 251 -20.39 14.48 7.49
N GLN A 252 -20.29 13.16 7.36
CA GLN A 252 -20.84 12.45 6.20
C GLN A 252 -22.35 12.21 6.33
N LEU A 253 -22.86 11.91 7.52
CA LEU A 253 -24.30 11.82 7.76
C LEU A 253 -25.01 13.14 7.44
N GLU A 254 -24.44 14.28 7.83
CA GLU A 254 -24.96 15.61 7.49
C GLU A 254 -24.99 15.84 5.97
N ALA A 255 -24.02 15.30 5.22
CA ALA A 255 -23.97 15.42 3.77
C ALA A 255 -24.98 14.50 3.05
N ILE A 256 -25.21 13.28 3.57
CA ILE A 256 -26.17 12.30 3.01
C ILE A 256 -27.61 12.71 3.33
N ALA A 257 -27.83 13.12 4.57
CA ALA A 257 -29.12 13.54 5.10
C ALA A 257 -28.99 14.94 5.70
N PRO A 258 -28.91 16.01 4.87
CA PRO A 258 -29.07 17.40 5.36
C PRO A 258 -30.44 17.63 6.04
N VAL A 259 -31.34 16.65 5.88
CA VAL A 259 -32.63 16.43 6.53
C VAL A 259 -32.52 16.19 8.05
N SER A 260 -31.34 16.21 8.67
CA SER A 260 -31.22 16.35 10.14
C SER A 260 -31.94 17.61 10.68
N SER A 261 -32.20 18.59 9.80
CA SER A 261 -33.09 19.74 10.02
C SER A 261 -34.59 19.42 10.08
N SER A 262 -35.04 18.22 9.66
CA SER A 262 -36.43 17.75 9.76
C SER A 262 -36.64 16.66 10.81
N LEU A 263 -35.58 16.18 11.48
CA LEU A 263 -35.70 15.29 12.62
C LEU A 263 -36.15 16.10 13.84
N ASP A 264 -37.17 15.61 14.53
CA ASP A 264 -37.57 16.23 15.79
C ASP A 264 -36.51 16.02 16.88
N THR A 265 -36.61 16.82 17.95
CA THR A 265 -35.65 16.80 19.06
C THR A 265 -35.53 15.41 19.69
N GLU A 266 -36.61 14.61 19.66
CA GLU A 266 -36.62 13.27 20.24
C GLU A 266 -35.88 12.26 19.36
N ALA A 267 -36.05 12.30 18.03
CA ALA A 267 -35.28 11.47 17.11
C ALA A 267 -33.79 11.81 17.17
N GLN A 268 -33.42 13.09 17.26
CA GLN A 268 -32.02 13.50 17.45
C GLN A 268 -31.45 12.97 18.77
N ARG A 269 -32.23 13.01 19.85
CA ARG A 269 -31.84 12.47 21.16
C ARG A 269 -31.67 10.95 21.12
N HIS A 270 -32.62 10.22 20.52
CA HIS A 270 -32.53 8.77 20.36
C HIS A 270 -31.33 8.37 19.52
N PHE A 271 -31.08 9.04 18.39
CA PHE A 271 -29.89 8.82 17.59
C PHE A 271 -28.63 9.02 18.43
N ARG A 272 -28.52 10.13 19.17
CA ARG A 272 -27.35 10.38 20.02
C ARG A 272 -27.16 9.30 21.08
N LEU A 273 -28.22 8.84 21.73
CA LEU A 273 -28.15 7.77 22.72
C LEU A 273 -27.70 6.44 22.12
N LEU A 274 -28.22 6.08 20.94
CA LEU A 274 -27.80 4.86 20.23
C LEU A 274 -26.38 4.96 19.69
N PHE A 275 -26.00 6.14 19.20
CA PHE A 275 -24.67 6.41 18.68
C PHE A 275 -23.63 6.34 19.79
N GLU A 276 -23.87 7.05 20.89
CA GLU A 276 -23.01 7.10 22.06
C GLU A 276 -23.01 5.79 22.85
N GLY A 277 -24.13 5.08 22.92
CA GLY A 277 -24.27 3.86 23.71
C GLY A 277 -23.86 2.58 22.97
N GLY A 278 -23.73 2.62 21.65
CA GLY A 278 -23.50 1.41 20.84
C GLY A 278 -22.61 1.65 19.63
N VAL A 279 -23.08 2.43 18.66
CA VAL A 279 -22.44 2.54 17.32
C VAL A 279 -20.98 2.96 17.41
N LYS A 280 -20.65 3.94 18.25
CA LYS A 280 -19.28 4.47 18.34
C LYS A 280 -18.21 3.42 18.64
N HIS A 281 -18.58 2.31 19.29
CA HIS A 281 -17.66 1.23 19.63
C HIS A 281 -17.20 0.41 18.41
N PHE A 282 -17.95 0.48 17.32
CA PHE A 282 -17.62 -0.18 16.06
C PHE A 282 -16.80 0.71 15.11
N LEU A 283 -16.68 2.01 15.41
CA LEU A 283 -15.94 3.00 14.60
C LEU A 283 -14.44 2.99 14.94
N ALA A 284 -13.79 1.83 14.81
CA ALA A 284 -12.39 1.65 15.18
C ALA A 284 -11.40 2.03 14.05
N THR A 285 -11.87 2.05 12.80
CA THR A 285 -11.04 2.35 11.62
C THR A 285 -11.77 3.25 10.63
N PRO A 286 -11.06 4.00 9.76
CA PRO A 286 -11.68 4.76 8.68
C PRO A 286 -12.61 3.91 7.80
N ARG A 287 -12.20 2.68 7.47
CA ARG A 287 -13.04 1.73 6.73
C ARG A 287 -14.31 1.36 7.48
N ALA A 288 -14.24 1.13 8.79
CA ALA A 288 -15.42 0.86 9.60
C ALA A 288 -16.41 2.04 9.58
N CYS A 289 -15.89 3.27 9.56
CA CYS A 289 -16.71 4.48 9.40
C CYS A 289 -17.42 4.51 8.05
N THR A 290 -16.70 4.30 6.94
CA THR A 290 -17.30 4.21 5.60
C THR A 290 -18.34 3.10 5.50
N ARG A 291 -18.06 1.92 6.08
CA ARG A 291 -18.99 0.78 6.09
C ARG A 291 -20.24 1.02 6.92
N PHE A 292 -20.15 1.80 8.00
CA PHE A 292 -21.30 2.16 8.81
C PHE A 292 -22.27 3.11 8.07
N LEU A 293 -21.75 3.94 7.16
CA LEU A 293 -22.53 4.91 6.40
C LEU A 293 -23.26 4.30 5.18
N ASN A 294 -22.87 3.09 4.77
CA ASN A 294 -23.47 2.34 3.67
C ASN A 294 -24.55 1.38 4.16
#